data_AF-A0A641M9T8-F1
#
_entry.id   AF-A0A641M9T8-F1
#
_cell.length_a   1.000
_cell.length_b   1.000
_cell.length_c   1.000
_cell.angle_alpha   90.00
_cell.angle_beta   90.00
_cell.angle_gamma   90.00
#
_symmetry.space_group_name_H-M   'P 1'
#
loop_
_entity.id
_entity.type
_entity.pdbx_description
1 polymer ?
#
loop_
_entity_poly.entity_id
_entity_poly.type
_entity_poly.pdbx_seq_one_letter_code
_entity_poly.pdbx_strand_id
1 'polypeptide(L)' 'PENCHSNFWFNSVILGDKATQLEFLEYTNDHGIMTRPIWELMNRLKMFENCETDSLENTCWFSDRVVNIPSGVK' A
#
# COMPACT_ATOMS: atom_id res chain seq x y z
N PRO A 1 -8.51 -15.75 11.59
CA PRO A 1 -9.21 -17.04 11.80
C PRO A 1 -9.47 -17.27 13.28
N GLU A 2 -10.36 -18.19 13.63
CA GLU A 2 -10.54 -18.61 15.02
C GLU A 2 -9.19 -19.09 15.59
N ASN A 3 -8.83 -18.63 16.79
CA ASN A 3 -7.56 -18.91 17.47
C ASN A 3 -6.28 -18.43 16.74
N CYS A 4 -6.37 -17.43 15.86
CA CYS A 4 -5.22 -16.82 15.21
C CYS A 4 -5.06 -15.34 15.62
N HIS A 5 -3.82 -14.92 15.84
CA HIS A 5 -3.47 -13.53 16.09
C HIS A 5 -2.55 -13.02 14.99
N SER A 6 -2.84 -11.81 14.50
CA SER A 6 -1.95 -11.12 13.56
C SER A 6 -0.63 -10.81 14.27
N ASN A 7 0.49 -11.01 13.57
CA ASN A 7 1.80 -10.60 14.06
C ASN A 7 2.11 -9.12 13.78
N PHE A 8 1.18 -8.41 13.11
CA PHE A 8 1.30 -6.99 12.75
C PHE A 8 2.63 -6.64 12.04
N TRP A 9 3.15 -7.56 11.23
CA TRP A 9 4.39 -7.33 10.47
C TRP A 9 4.31 -6.06 9.62
N PHE A 10 3.14 -5.77 9.04
CA PHE A 10 2.82 -4.47 8.46
C PHE A 10 1.56 -3.91 9.10
N ASN A 11 1.65 -2.65 9.52
CA ASN A 11 0.50 -1.83 9.86
C ASN A 11 0.25 -0.89 8.69
N SER A 12 -1.01 -0.72 8.32
CA SER A 12 -1.37 0.07 7.15
C SER A 12 -2.64 0.87 7.42
N VAL A 13 -2.76 2.00 6.74
CA VAL A 13 -3.95 2.86 6.72
C VAL A 13 -4.47 2.97 5.30
N ILE A 14 -5.78 3.15 5.15
CA ILE A 14 -6.45 3.32 3.86
C ILE A 14 -6.91 4.78 3.77
N LEU A 15 -6.44 5.50 2.74
CA LEU A 15 -6.80 6.89 2.52
C LEU A 15 -7.92 7.03 1.48
N GLY A 16 -8.44 8.24 1.29
CA GLY A 16 -9.59 8.48 0.41
C GLY A 16 -9.31 8.19 -1.07
N ASP A 17 -8.14 8.59 -1.55
CA ASP A 17 -7.72 8.48 -2.95
C ASP A 17 -6.20 8.56 -3.11
N LYS A 18 -5.75 8.50 -4.39
CA LYS A 18 -4.33 8.55 -4.76
C LYS A 18 -3.66 9.87 -4.41
N ALA A 19 -4.36 11.00 -4.57
CA ALA A 19 -3.80 12.30 -4.26
C ALA A 19 -3.52 12.42 -2.76
N THR A 20 -4.50 12.02 -1.94
CA THR A 20 -4.39 11.98 -0.48
C THR A 20 -3.30 11.01 -0.04
N GLN A 21 -3.16 9.84 -0.70
CA GLN A 21 -2.06 8.90 -0.46
C GLN A 21 -0.70 9.58 -0.65
N LEU A 22 -0.51 10.26 -1.77
CA LEU A 22 0.76 10.91 -2.10
C LEU A 22 1.06 12.06 -1.13
N GLU A 23 0.07 12.90 -0.81
CA GLU A 23 0.20 13.98 0.15
C GLU A 23 0.61 13.45 1.55
N PHE A 24 -0.04 12.38 2.01
CA PHE A 24 0.30 11.75 3.28
C PHE A 24 1.73 11.18 3.28
N LEU A 25 2.14 10.51 2.19
CA LEU A 25 3.49 9.98 2.03
C LEU A 25 4.53 11.10 2.06
N GLU A 26 4.32 12.17 1.29
CA GLU A 26 5.22 13.33 1.24
C GLU A 26 5.33 13.99 2.61
N TYR A 27 4.18 14.38 3.20
CA TYR A 27 4.13 15.00 4.51
C TYR A 27 4.85 14.16 5.58
N THR A 28 4.56 12.87 5.66
CA THR A 28 5.13 12.04 6.73
C THR A 28 6.62 11.78 6.53
N ASN A 29 7.08 11.55 5.29
CA ASN A 29 8.50 11.35 5.01
C ASN A 29 9.31 12.63 5.22
N ASP A 30 8.77 13.80 4.89
CA ASP A 30 9.40 15.10 5.15
C ASP A 30 9.59 15.37 6.66
N HIS A 31 8.72 14.79 7.50
CA HIS A 31 8.83 14.85 8.96
C HIS A 31 9.61 13.67 9.57
N GLY A 32 10.32 12.88 8.74
CA GLY A 32 11.18 11.79 9.18
C GLY A 32 10.43 10.51 9.58
N ILE A 33 9.13 10.41 9.30
CA ILE A 33 8.35 9.19 9.49
C ILE A 33 8.41 8.38 8.20
N MET A 34 9.08 7.23 8.25
CA MET A 34 9.25 6.35 7.08
C MET A 34 7.95 5.61 6.73
N THR A 35 7.09 6.27 5.98
CA THR A 35 5.89 5.67 5.39
C THR A 35 6.16 5.27 3.95
N ARG A 36 5.43 4.26 3.47
CA ARG A 36 5.61 3.76 2.10
C ARG A 36 4.28 3.29 1.52
N PRO A 37 4.05 3.43 0.20
CA PRO A 37 2.89 2.82 -0.42
C PRO A 37 2.92 1.30 -0.29
N ILE A 38 1.78 0.65 -0.55
CA ILE A 38 1.76 -0.80 -0.79
C ILE A 38 2.51 -1.13 -2.11
N TRP A 39 2.86 -2.41 -2.30
CA TRP A 39 3.57 -2.87 -3.50
C TRP A 39 2.90 -2.45 -4.80
N GLU A 40 3.74 -2.21 -5.82
CA GLU A 40 3.30 -1.97 -7.19
C GLU A 40 2.58 -3.20 -7.76
N LEU A 41 1.58 -2.95 -8.60
CA LEU A 41 0.79 -4.02 -9.19
C LEU A 41 1.61 -4.78 -10.24
N MET A 42 1.51 -6.11 -10.20
CA MET A 42 2.27 -6.98 -11.10
C MET A 42 2.02 -6.64 -12.57
N ASN A 43 0.76 -6.42 -12.96
CA ASN A 43 0.38 -6.08 -14.33
C ASN A 43 0.87 -4.70 -14.81
N ARG A 44 1.39 -3.84 -13.91
CA ARG A 44 2.04 -2.57 -14.26
C ARG A 44 3.55 -2.71 -14.45
N LEU A 45 4.14 -3.85 -14.07
CA LEU A 45 5.55 -4.13 -14.31
C LEU A 45 5.75 -4.57 -15.76
N LYS A 46 6.78 -4.03 -16.42
CA LYS A 46 7.11 -4.32 -17.83
C LYS A 46 7.15 -5.81 -18.18
N MET A 47 7.58 -6.65 -17.24
CA MET A 47 7.66 -8.10 -17.43
C MET A 47 6.28 -8.78 -17.56
N PHE A 48 5.22 -8.18 -17.00
CA PHE A 48 3.88 -8.77 -16.93
C PHE A 48 2.79 -7.89 -17.56
N GLU A 49 3.16 -6.79 -18.22
CA GLU A 49 2.22 -5.84 -18.81
C GLU A 49 1.29 -6.47 -19.87
N ASN A 50 1.74 -7.56 -20.50
CA ASN A 50 1.00 -8.30 -21.53
C ASN A 50 0.32 -9.57 -21.00
N CYS A 51 0.34 -9.83 -19.69
CA CYS A 51 -0.35 -10.96 -19.10
C CYS A 51 -1.85 -10.69 -18.96
N GLU A 52 -2.67 -11.73 -19.03
CA GLU A 52 -4.12 -11.60 -18.86
C GLU A 52 -4.49 -11.14 -17.45
N THR A 53 -5.50 -10.27 -17.36
CA THR A 53 -6.05 -9.78 -16.09
C THR A 53 -7.56 -9.63 -16.20
N ASP A 54 -8.26 -9.71 -15.07
CA ASP A 54 -9.70 -9.53 -14.96
C ASP A 54 -10.09 -8.08 -14.63
N SER A 55 -9.30 -7.11 -15.09
CA SER A 55 -9.31 -5.66 -14.77
C SER A 55 -8.81 -5.25 -13.38
N LEU A 56 -8.74 -6.17 -12.41
CA LEU A 56 -8.12 -5.94 -11.10
C LEU A 56 -8.68 -4.70 -10.36
N GLU A 57 -9.97 -4.43 -10.48
CA GLU A 57 -10.61 -3.19 -9.97
C GLU A 57 -10.30 -2.95 -8.48
N ASN A 58 -10.52 -3.95 -7.64
CA ASN A 58 -10.25 -3.86 -6.21
C ASN A 58 -8.75 -3.67 -5.93
N THR A 59 -7.89 -4.38 -6.64
CA THR A 59 -6.44 -4.30 -6.47
C THR A 59 -5.93 -2.90 -6.81
N CYS A 60 -6.41 -2.31 -7.90
CA CYS A 60 -6.15 -0.92 -8.27
C CYS A 60 -6.66 0.05 -7.19
N TRP A 61 -7.89 -0.16 -6.72
CA TRP A 61 -8.50 0.65 -5.68
C TRP A 61 -7.67 0.69 -4.39
N PHE A 62 -7.14 -0.46 -3.94
CA PHE A 62 -6.27 -0.56 -2.77
C PHE A 62 -4.88 0.02 -3.00
N SER A 63 -4.25 -0.26 -4.15
CA SER A 63 -2.92 0.26 -4.50
C SER A 63 -2.88 1.79 -4.46
N ASP A 64 -4.00 2.43 -4.82
CA ASP A 64 -4.12 3.88 -4.82
C ASP A 64 -4.43 4.49 -3.47
N ARG A 65 -4.66 3.70 -2.41
CA ARG A 65 -5.12 4.22 -1.10
C ARG A 65 -4.32 3.72 0.10
N VAL A 66 -3.69 2.56 0.01
CA VAL A 66 -3.02 1.93 1.15
C VAL A 66 -1.62 2.50 1.35
N VAL A 67 -1.35 2.97 2.56
CA VAL A 67 -0.01 3.35 3.05
C VAL A 67 0.38 2.46 4.20
N ASN A 68 1.59 1.91 4.15
CA ASN A 68 2.21 1.21 5.24
C ASN A 68 2.92 2.20 6.18
N ILE A 69 2.66 2.06 7.47
CA ILE A 69 3.31 2.83 8.54
C ILE A 69 4.39 1.97 9.21
N PRO A 70 5.36 2.60 9.91
CA PRO A 70 6.34 1.86 10.70
C PRO A 70 5.68 0.90 11.69
N SER A 71 5.99 -0.40 11.58
CA SER A 71 5.50 -1.46 12.46
C SER A 71 6.56 -1.92 13.48
N GLY A 72 7.79 -1.40 13.38
CA GLY A 72 8.89 -1.71 14.29
C GLY A 72 8.90 -0.80 15.51
N VAL A 73 9.32 -1.36 16.64
CA VAL A 73 9.58 -0.59 17.87
C VAL A 73 10.93 0.12 17.69
N LYS A 74 10.96 1.43 17.88
CA LYS A 74 12.15 2.17 18.28
C LYS A 74 11.88 2.80 19.64
#